data_AF-A0A246F2W6-F1
#
_entry.id   AF-A0A246F2W6-F1
#
_cell.length_a   1.000
_cell.length_b   1.000
_cell.length_c   1.000
_cell.angle_alpha   90.00
_cell.angle_beta   90.00
_cell.angle_gamma   90.00
#
_symmetry.space_group_name_H-M   'P 1'
#
loop_
_entity.id
_entity.type
_entity.pdbx_description
1 polymer ?
#
loop_
_entity_poly.entity_id
_entity_poly.type
_entity_poly.pdbx_seq_one_letter_code
_entity_poly.pdbx_strand_id
1 'polypeptide(L)'
;MAPRLKQREGGSSGLPSPSAMEEQPWPPLRDHVILVGFGRVGHLIAAALTEKQQPFLVIEDQPEVVKALRADGIPALYGNAAAPGMLEAAQAADARWLLIAIP
;
A
#
# COMPACT_ATOMS: atom_id res chain seq x y z
N MET A 1 -8.94 46.49 -20.55
CA MET A 1 -9.08 45.15 -21.12
C MET A 1 -8.28 44.18 -20.26
N ALA A 2 -8.94 43.42 -19.38
CA ALA A 2 -8.31 42.40 -18.54
C ALA A 2 -8.49 41.02 -19.20
N PRO A 3 -7.49 40.11 -19.16
CA PRO A 3 -7.64 38.80 -19.75
C PRO A 3 -8.49 37.91 -18.83
N ARG A 4 -9.53 37.29 -19.41
CA ARG A 4 -10.43 36.34 -18.73
C ARG A 4 -9.66 35.06 -18.37
N LEU A 5 -9.64 34.69 -17.09
CA LEU A 5 -9.24 33.35 -16.65
C LEU A 5 -10.21 32.34 -17.27
N LYS A 6 -9.68 31.44 -18.12
CA LYS A 6 -10.38 30.21 -18.51
C LYS A 6 -10.44 29.29 -17.30
N GLN A 7 -11.64 29.08 -16.77
CA GLN A 7 -11.97 27.90 -15.98
C GLN A 7 -11.55 26.65 -16.78
N ARG A 8 -10.71 25.80 -16.17
CA ARG A 8 -10.55 24.42 -16.62
C ARG A 8 -11.48 23.59 -15.75
N GLU A 9 -12.59 23.20 -16.38
CA GLU A 9 -13.54 22.23 -15.84
C GLU A 9 -12.89 20.85 -15.71
N GLY A 10 -13.26 20.13 -14.65
CA GLY A 10 -13.42 18.68 -14.67
C GLY A 10 -12.15 17.84 -14.75
N GLY A 11 -11.43 17.71 -13.65
CA GLY A 11 -10.63 16.51 -13.35
C GLY A 11 -11.35 15.74 -12.25
N SER A 12 -11.94 14.61 -12.61
CA SER A 12 -12.70 13.69 -11.74
C SER A 12 -12.07 13.53 -10.35
N SER A 13 -12.91 13.53 -9.30
CA SER A 13 -12.54 13.16 -7.94
C SER A 13 -11.64 11.92 -7.97
N GLY A 14 -10.42 12.04 -7.46
CA GLY A 14 -9.46 10.94 -7.34
C GLY A 14 -9.86 9.88 -6.31
N LEU A 15 -11.16 9.62 -6.18
CA LEU A 15 -11.66 8.45 -5.52
C LEU A 15 -11.43 7.27 -6.47
N PRO A 16 -10.78 6.19 -6.01
CA PRO A 16 -10.64 5.01 -6.84
C PRO A 16 -12.01 4.51 -7.30
N SER A 17 -12.10 4.12 -8.57
CA SER A 17 -13.31 3.52 -9.14
C SER A 17 -13.72 2.28 -8.32
N PRO A 18 -15.03 1.96 -8.21
CA PRO A 18 -15.51 0.79 -7.48
C PRO A 18 -14.84 -0.53 -7.87
N SER A 19 -14.41 -0.67 -9.13
CA SER A 19 -13.69 -1.86 -9.60
C SER A 19 -12.26 -1.99 -9.05
N ALA A 20 -11.62 -0.89 -8.62
CA ALA A 20 -10.33 -0.92 -7.94
C ALA A 20 -10.48 -1.35 -6.46
N MET A 21 -11.71 -1.28 -5.92
CA MET A 21 -12.04 -1.84 -4.61
C MET A 21 -12.34 -3.36 -4.67
N GLU A 22 -12.50 -3.93 -5.87
CA GLU A 22 -12.90 -5.34 -6.08
C GLU A 22 -11.73 -6.32 -6.30
N GLU A 23 -10.46 -5.88 -6.28
CA GLU A 23 -9.30 -6.79 -6.28
C GLU A 23 -8.41 -6.54 -5.05
N GLN A 24 -8.96 -6.74 -3.86
CA GLN A 24 -8.16 -7.08 -2.69
C GLN A 24 -8.05 -8.62 -2.65
N PRO A 25 -6.95 -9.24 -3.15
CA PRO A 25 -6.84 -10.69 -3.21
C PRO A 25 -6.59 -11.33 -1.83
N TRP A 26 -6.60 -10.55 -0.75
CA TRP A 26 -6.42 -11.03 0.61
C TRP A 26 -7.63 -10.67 1.49
N PRO A 27 -7.97 -11.51 2.49
CA PRO A 27 -9.04 -11.22 3.43
C PRO A 27 -8.73 -9.96 4.27
N PRO A 28 -9.74 -9.39 4.96
CA PRO A 28 -9.50 -8.35 5.95
C PRO A 28 -8.41 -8.74 6.95
N LEU A 29 -7.48 -7.82 7.21
CA LEU A 29 -6.34 -8.01 8.11
C LEU A 29 -6.63 -7.29 9.43
N ARG A 30 -6.23 -7.91 10.54
CA ARG A 30 -6.31 -7.34 11.88
C ARG A 30 -5.06 -7.68 12.66
N ASP A 31 -4.69 -6.80 13.58
CA ASP A 31 -3.48 -6.94 14.40
C ASP A 31 -2.20 -7.14 13.56
N HIS A 32 -2.23 -6.77 12.29
CA HIS A 32 -1.15 -6.98 11.34
C HIS A 32 -0.12 -5.86 11.42
N VAL A 33 1.03 -6.13 10.79
CA VAL A 33 2.07 -5.13 10.56
C VAL A 33 1.94 -4.58 9.15
N ILE A 34 1.97 -3.27 8.99
CA ILE A 34 2.20 -2.63 7.70
C ILE A 34 3.71 -2.40 7.57
N LEU A 35 4.33 -3.01 6.57
CA LEU A 35 5.74 -2.83 6.26
C LEU A 35 5.88 -1.97 4.99
N VAL A 36 6.45 -0.77 5.13
CA VAL A 36 6.75 0.12 4.01
C VAL A 36 8.19 -0.09 3.57
N GLY A 37 8.38 -0.52 2.32
CA GLY A 37 9.69 -0.83 1.76
C GLY A 37 10.08 -2.30 1.94
N PHE A 38 10.47 -2.93 0.85
CA PHE A 38 10.90 -4.33 0.74
C PHE A 38 12.29 -4.46 0.10
N GLY A 39 13.16 -3.48 0.37
CA GLY A 39 14.59 -3.56 0.06
C GLY A 39 15.34 -4.46 1.05
N ARG A 40 16.65 -4.21 1.22
CA ARG A 40 17.52 -5.01 2.09
C ARG A 40 17.00 -5.16 3.53
N VAL A 41 16.57 -4.06 4.15
CA VAL A 41 16.08 -4.06 5.54
C VAL A 41 14.66 -4.64 5.61
N GLY A 42 13.78 -4.21 4.69
CA GLY A 42 12.40 -4.71 4.62
C GLY A 42 12.34 -6.23 4.47
N HIS A 43 13.21 -6.82 3.65
CA HIS A 43 13.28 -8.27 3.47
C HIS A 43 13.63 -9.02 4.77
N LEU A 44 14.58 -8.49 5.55
CA LEU A 44 14.95 -9.08 6.84
C LEU A 44 13.81 -8.99 7.87
N ILE A 45 13.10 -7.85 7.88
CA ILE A 45 11.92 -7.67 8.73
C ILE A 45 10.83 -8.67 8.34
N ALA A 46 10.52 -8.79 7.05
CA ALA A 46 9.50 -9.71 6.56
C ALA A 46 9.83 -11.18 6.84
N ALA A 47 11.10 -11.57 6.73
CA ALA A 47 11.55 -12.90 7.14
C ALA A 47 11.27 -13.15 8.63
N ALA A 48 11.63 -12.21 9.50
CA ALA A 48 11.37 -12.32 10.94
C ALA A 48 9.87 -12.32 11.28
N LEU A 49 9.04 -11.56 10.57
CA LEU A 49 7.58 -11.56 10.75
C LEU A 49 6.98 -12.91 10.32
N THR A 50 7.45 -13.46 9.21
CA THR A 50 7.06 -14.80 8.72
C THR A 50 7.42 -15.89 9.71
N GLU A 51 8.65 -15.90 10.23
CA GLU A 51 9.10 -16.88 11.24
C GLU A 51 8.25 -16.82 12.52
N LYS A 52 7.79 -15.63 12.91
CA LYS A 52 6.93 -15.41 14.08
C LYS A 52 5.45 -15.64 13.81
N GLN A 53 5.08 -15.99 12.58
CA GLN A 53 3.69 -16.11 12.14
C GLN A 53 2.88 -14.84 12.41
N GLN A 54 3.52 -13.68 12.37
CA GLN A 54 2.88 -12.38 12.55
C GLN A 54 2.30 -11.93 11.20
N PRO A 55 0.97 -11.74 11.07
CA PRO A 55 0.37 -11.23 9.84
C PRO A 55 0.96 -9.87 9.46
N PHE A 56 1.25 -9.68 8.17
CA PHE A 56 1.75 -8.41 7.66
C PHE A 56 1.32 -8.17 6.21
N LEU A 57 1.32 -6.90 5.83
CA LEU A 57 1.12 -6.40 4.48
C LEU A 57 2.30 -5.51 4.11
N VAL A 58 2.76 -5.58 2.86
CA VAL A 58 3.86 -4.76 2.34
C VAL A 58 3.32 -3.63 1.46
N ILE A 59 3.84 -2.41 1.62
CA ILE A 59 3.69 -1.33 0.64
C ILE A 59 5.04 -1.13 -0.02
N GLU A 60 5.08 -1.23 -1.34
CA GLU A 60 6.32 -1.19 -2.12
C GLU A 60 6.13 -0.44 -3.44
N ASP A 61 7.14 0.32 -3.87
CA ASP A 61 7.07 1.16 -5.08
C ASP A 61 7.71 0.51 -6.32
N GLN A 62 8.26 -0.70 -6.17
CA GLN A 62 8.76 -1.52 -7.27
C GLN A 62 7.71 -2.56 -7.71
N PRO A 63 7.11 -2.44 -8.91
CA PRO A 63 6.04 -3.34 -9.37
C PRO A 63 6.44 -4.82 -9.39
N GLU A 64 7.68 -5.12 -9.78
CA GLU A 64 8.18 -6.50 -9.85
C GLU A 64 8.30 -7.14 -8.47
N VAL A 65 8.67 -6.36 -7.44
CA VAL A 65 8.73 -6.83 -6.06
C VAL A 65 7.33 -7.12 -5.53
N VAL A 66 6.37 -6.22 -5.78
CA VAL A 66 4.95 -6.45 -5.41
C VAL A 66 4.40 -7.70 -6.08
N LYS A 67 4.72 -7.92 -7.36
CA LYS A 67 4.29 -9.11 -8.10
C LYS A 67 4.88 -10.39 -7.49
N ALA A 68 6.16 -10.38 -7.12
CA ALA A 68 6.81 -11.52 -6.45
C ALA A 68 6.17 -11.82 -5.08
N LEU A 69 5.97 -10.79 -4.25
CA LEU A 69 5.32 -10.91 -2.94
C LEU A 69 3.93 -11.55 -3.04
N ARG A 70 3.11 -11.08 -3.99
CA ARG A 70 1.77 -11.64 -4.22
C ARG A 70 1.82 -13.08 -4.71
N ALA A 71 2.79 -13.44 -5.56
CA ALA A 71 3.00 -14.81 -6.01
C ALA A 71 3.39 -15.74 -4.85
N ASP A 72 4.09 -15.22 -3.86
CA ASP A 72 4.45 -15.91 -2.62
C ASP A 72 3.33 -15.89 -1.56
N GLY A 73 2.16 -15.36 -1.89
CA GLY A 73 1.00 -15.28 -1.00
C GLY A 73 1.09 -14.18 0.06
N ILE A 74 2.06 -13.26 -0.04
CA ILE A 74 2.22 -12.12 0.86
C ILE A 74 1.33 -10.96 0.35
N PRO A 75 0.41 -10.43 1.17
CA PRO A 75 -0.36 -9.23 0.83
C PRO A 75 0.57 -8.04 0.53
N ALA A 76 0.41 -7.43 -0.65
CA ALA A 76 1.26 -6.32 -1.07
C ALA A 76 0.52 -5.27 -1.89
N LEU A 77 0.76 -4.00 -1.58
CA LEU A 77 0.27 -2.82 -2.30
C LEU A 77 1.40 -2.17 -3.09
N TYR A 78 1.08 -1.77 -4.32
CA TYR A 78 2.00 -1.03 -5.17
C TYR A 78 1.77 0.47 -5.02
N GLY A 79 2.83 1.21 -4.67
CA GLY A 79 2.84 2.67 -4.70
C GLY A 79 3.51 3.32 -3.49
N ASN A 80 3.42 4.65 -3.43
CA ASN A 80 3.97 5.44 -2.33
C ASN A 80 3.09 5.31 -1.07
N ALA A 81 3.66 4.90 0.06
CA ALA A 81 2.98 4.81 1.35
C ALA A 81 2.38 6.14 1.85
N ALA A 82 2.93 7.28 1.43
CA ALA A 82 2.42 8.62 1.76
C ALA A 82 1.32 9.12 0.80
N ALA A 83 0.97 8.35 -0.24
CA ALA A 83 -0.11 8.73 -1.14
C ALA A 83 -1.46 8.73 -0.39
N PRO A 84 -2.35 9.70 -0.67
CA PRO A 84 -3.70 9.70 -0.11
C PRO A 84 -4.42 8.37 -0.39
N GLY A 85 -5.06 7.78 0.62
CA GLY A 85 -5.78 6.52 0.50
C GLY A 85 -4.92 5.26 0.67
N MET A 86 -3.59 5.37 0.71
CA MET A 86 -2.71 4.21 0.76
C MET A 86 -2.76 3.49 2.11
N LEU A 87 -2.79 4.23 3.21
CA LEU A 87 -2.87 3.64 4.56
C LEU A 87 -4.26 3.05 4.81
N GLU A 88 -5.30 3.65 4.24
CA GLU A 88 -6.66 3.12 4.25
C GLU A 88 -6.72 1.80 3.48
N ALA A 89 -6.14 1.73 2.28
CA ALA A 89 -6.01 0.49 1.50
C ALA A 89 -5.20 -0.59 2.24
N ALA A 90 -4.21 -0.18 3.05
CA ALA A 90 -3.42 -1.06 3.92
C ALA A 90 -4.14 -1.48 5.22
N GLN A 91 -5.39 -1.05 5.41
CA GLN A 91 -6.20 -1.31 6.61
C GLN A 91 -5.50 -0.81 7.88
N ALA A 92 -4.88 0.37 7.83
CA ALA A 92 -4.09 0.93 8.95
C ALA A 92 -4.89 1.13 10.24
N ALA A 93 -6.22 1.30 10.16
CA ALA A 93 -7.07 1.39 11.34
C ALA A 93 -7.11 0.09 12.16
N ASP A 94 -6.89 -1.06 11.53
CA ASP A 94 -6.87 -2.40 12.15
C ASP A 94 -5.43 -2.93 12.36
N ALA A 95 -4.43 -2.20 11.87
CA ALA A 95 -3.02 -2.55 12.01
C ALA A 95 -2.53 -2.27 13.42
N ARG A 96 -1.64 -3.13 13.92
CA ARG A 96 -1.00 -2.95 15.23
C ARG A 96 0.31 -2.16 15.14
N TRP A 97 1.04 -2.30 14.04
CA TRP A 97 2.34 -1.65 13.84
C TRP A 97 2.45 -1.13 12.41
N LEU A 98 3.10 0.03 12.25
CA LEU A 98 3.59 0.54 10.98
C LEU A 98 5.12 0.58 11.06
N LEU A 99 5.80 -0.17 10.19
CA LEU A 99 7.25 -0.22 10.08
C LEU A 99 7.67 0.46 8.77
N ILE A 100 8.57 1.44 8.86
CA ILE A 100 9.07 2.19 7.71
C ILE A 100 10.54 1.81 7.49
N ALA A 101 10.82 1.11 6.40
CA ALA A 101 12.13 0.57 6.03
C ALA A 101 12.69 1.19 4.73
N ILE A 102 12.33 2.45 4.47
CA ILE A 102 12.86 3.29 3.39
C ILE A 102 13.86 4.33 3.95
N PRO A 103 14.95 4.70 3.24
CA PRO A 103 15.92 5.70 3.70
C PRO A 103 15.39 7.13 3.77
#